data_AF-A0A962T0I5-F1
#
_entry.id   AF-A0A962T0I5-F1
#
_cell.length_a   1.000
_cell.length_b   1.000
_cell.length_c   1.000
_cell.angle_alpha   90.00
_cell.angle_beta   90.00
_cell.angle_gamma   90.00
#
_symmetry.space_group_name_H-M   'P 1'
#
loop_
_entity.id
_entity.type
_entity.pdbx_description
1 polymer ?
#
loop_
_entity_poly.entity_id
_entity_poly.type
_entity_poly.pdbx_seq_one_letter_code
_entity_poly.pdbx_strand_id
1 'polypeptide(L)'
;MTVKATSSIQVITRLSLILDALAAHDEPVSLKTLSSVTGLHPSTTFRILASLIEHGFVEHSMAGHYRLGNRLLQLGSRVHGRIERRPLVHALATPPDEWSTANG
;
A
#
# COMPACT_ATOMS: atom_id res chain seq x y z
N MET A 1 -33.98 7.60 4.93
CA MET A 1 -33.02 7.32 6.01
C MET A 1 -31.62 7.26 5.39
N THR A 2 -30.84 8.33 5.48
CA THR A 2 -29.49 8.38 4.92
C THR A 2 -28.53 7.62 5.85
N VAL A 3 -28.01 6.49 5.38
CA VAL A 3 -26.89 5.81 6.05
C VAL A 3 -25.73 6.79 6.07
N LYS A 4 -25.37 7.30 7.25
CA LYS A 4 -24.17 8.11 7.45
C LYS A 4 -22.98 7.19 7.19
N ALA A 5 -22.43 7.25 5.98
CA ALA A 5 -21.22 6.52 5.64
C ALA A 5 -20.17 6.79 6.73
N THR A 6 -19.76 5.69 7.36
CA THR A 6 -18.99 5.61 8.59
C THR A 6 -17.70 6.42 8.41
N SER A 7 -17.52 7.49 9.21
CA SER A 7 -16.36 8.39 9.11
C SER A 7 -15.01 7.66 9.10
N SER A 8 -14.94 6.48 9.72
CA SER A 8 -13.77 5.59 9.73
C SER A 8 -13.37 5.08 8.33
N ILE A 9 -14.32 4.65 7.50
CA ILE A 9 -14.04 4.18 6.12
C ILE A 9 -13.44 5.33 5.29
N GLN A 10 -13.94 6.55 5.53
CA GLN A 10 -13.42 7.75 4.88
C GLN A 10 -11.98 8.07 5.33
N VAL A 11 -11.64 7.85 6.61
CA VAL A 11 -10.27 8.10 7.11
C VAL A 11 -9.28 7.15 6.45
N ILE A 12 -9.60 5.85 6.30
CA ILE A 12 -8.71 4.89 5.62
C ILE A 12 -8.48 5.31 4.16
N THR A 13 -9.52 5.76 3.47
CA THR A 13 -9.39 6.26 2.10
C THR A 13 -8.43 7.45 2.01
N ARG A 14 -8.58 8.42 2.91
CA ARG A 14 -7.70 9.61 2.97
C ARG A 14 -6.26 9.26 3.29
N LEU A 15 -6.06 8.32 4.21
CA LEU A 15 -4.74 7.79 4.54
C LEU A 15 -4.07 7.14 3.33
N SER A 16 -4.81 6.32 2.58
CA SER A 16 -4.30 5.71 1.34
C SER A 16 -3.84 6.77 0.36
N LEU A 17 -4.66 7.80 0.11
CA LEU A 17 -4.31 8.89 -0.79
C LEU A 17 -3.02 9.63 -0.37
N ILE A 18 -2.81 9.81 0.93
CA ILE A 18 -1.57 10.44 1.44
C ILE A 18 -0.37 9.52 1.20
N LEU A 19 -0.49 8.21 1.47
CA LEU A 19 0.60 7.26 1.23
C LEU A 19 0.94 7.14 -0.26
N ASP A 20 -0.07 7.11 -1.12
CA ASP A 20 0.10 7.07 -2.58
C ASP A 20 0.78 8.36 -3.08
N ALA A 21 0.36 9.52 -2.57
CA ALA A 21 0.98 10.81 -2.90
C ALA A 21 2.45 10.86 -2.47
N LEU A 22 2.78 10.34 -1.28
CA LEU A 22 4.17 10.24 -0.81
C LEU A 22 4.98 9.25 -1.65
N ALA A 23 4.40 8.11 -2.05
CA ALA A 23 5.07 7.09 -2.86
C ALA A 23 5.37 7.57 -4.29
N ALA A 24 4.60 8.53 -4.80
CA ALA A 24 4.79 9.11 -6.13
C ALA A 24 5.95 10.13 -6.21
N HIS A 25 6.61 10.45 -5.09
CA HIS A 25 7.70 11.42 -5.02
C HIS A 25 8.96 10.77 -4.45
N ASP A 26 10.08 10.90 -5.17
CA ASP A 26 11.38 10.40 -4.69
C ASP A 26 11.95 11.26 -3.56
N GLU A 27 11.61 12.56 -3.54
CA GLU A 27 12.07 13.53 -2.57
C GLU A 27 11.00 13.85 -1.51
N PRO A 28 11.39 14.25 -0.27
CA PRO A 28 10.47 14.64 0.78
C PRO A 28 9.48 15.75 0.37
N VAL A 29 8.20 15.56 0.68
CA VAL A 29 7.08 16.37 0.18
C VAL A 29 6.55 17.33 1.25
N SER A 30 6.19 18.57 0.89
CA SER A 30 5.59 19.52 1.84
C SER A 30 4.12 19.22 2.17
N LEU A 31 3.63 19.68 3.33
CA LEU A 31 2.19 19.62 3.70
C LEU A 31 1.30 20.28 2.64
N LYS A 32 1.76 21.41 2.08
CA LYS A 32 1.03 22.17 1.05
C LYS A 32 0.82 21.33 -0.21
N THR A 33 1.88 20.67 -0.68
CA THR A 33 1.83 19.81 -1.85
C THR A 33 0.94 18.59 -1.59
N LEU A 34 1.09 17.92 -0.44
CA LEU A 34 0.24 16.77 -0.09
C LEU A 34 -1.24 17.15 -0.02
N SER A 35 -1.57 18.29 0.60
CA SER A 35 -2.96 18.77 0.67
C SER A 35 -3.52 19.08 -0.71
N SER A 36 -2.71 19.68 -1.59
CA SER A 36 -3.12 20.00 -2.96
C SER A 36 -3.35 18.75 -3.81
N VAL A 37 -2.44 17.77 -3.77
CA VAL A 37 -2.52 16.56 -4.61
C VAL A 37 -3.64 15.63 -4.13
N THR A 38 -3.84 15.52 -2.82
CA THR A 38 -4.88 14.64 -2.25
C THR A 38 -6.27 15.28 -2.21
N GLY A 39 -6.37 16.59 -2.47
CA GLY A 39 -7.63 17.35 -2.35
C GLY A 39 -8.12 17.49 -0.89
N LEU A 40 -7.26 17.21 0.09
CA LEU A 40 -7.60 17.26 1.51
C LEU A 40 -7.28 18.64 2.09
N HIS A 41 -8.14 19.10 2.99
CA HIS A 41 -7.89 20.34 3.72
C HIS A 41 -6.59 20.21 4.55
N PRO A 42 -5.72 21.24 4.60
CA PRO A 42 -4.43 21.17 5.30
C PRO A 42 -4.51 20.68 6.75
N SER A 43 -5.53 21.10 7.51
CA SER A 43 -5.74 20.62 8.87
C SER A 43 -6.07 19.13 8.96
N THR A 44 -6.77 18.59 7.96
CA THR A 44 -7.08 17.15 7.88
C THR A 44 -5.84 16.37 7.49
N THR A 45 -5.12 16.83 6.47
CA THR A 45 -3.84 16.23 6.03
C THR A 45 -2.83 16.18 7.17
N PHE A 46 -2.66 17.29 7.89
CA PHE A 46 -1.75 17.39 9.03
C PHE A 46 -2.10 16.39 10.15
N ARG A 47 -3.38 16.26 10.51
CA ARG A 47 -3.81 15.32 11.56
C ARG A 47 -3.57 13.87 11.16
N ILE A 48 -3.82 13.51 9.90
CA ILE A 48 -3.58 12.14 9.41
C ILE A 48 -2.07 11.87 9.37
N LEU A 49 -1.26 12.83 8.88
CA LEU A 49 0.19 12.72 8.89
C LEU A 49 0.74 12.55 10.30
N ALA A 50 0.24 13.28 11.28
CA ALA A 50 0.64 13.13 12.68
C ALA A 50 0.40 11.70 13.19
N SER A 51 -0.77 11.11 12.93
CA SER A 51 -1.06 9.72 13.29
C SER A 51 -0.19 8.72 12.51
N LEU A 52 0.09 8.98 11.24
CA LEU A 52 0.98 8.14 10.43
C LEU A 52 2.42 8.16 10.95
N ILE A 53 2.89 9.32 11.44
CA ILE A 53 4.21 9.48 12.06
C ILE A 53 4.28 8.73 13.38
N GLU A 54 3.27 8.87 14.24
CA GLU A 54 3.18 8.15 15.52
C GLU A 54 3.26 6.63 15.31
N HIS A 55 2.70 6.13 14.22
CA HIS A 55 2.76 4.71 13.86
C HIS A 55 3.94 4.34 12.95
N GLY A 56 4.83 5.27 12.59
CA GLY A 56 6.04 5.00 11.79
C GLY A 56 5.80 4.71 10.30
N PHE A 57 4.60 4.97 9.79
CA PHE A 57 4.28 4.86 8.36
C PHE A 57 4.83 6.04 7.55
N VAL A 58 5.01 7.19 8.19
CA VAL A 58 5.54 8.42 7.60
C VAL A 58 6.64 8.96 8.50
N GLU A 59 7.65 9.58 7.91
CA GLU A 59 8.69 10.33 8.60
C GLU A 59 8.53 11.84 8.30
N HIS A 60 8.93 12.67 9.26
CA HIS A 60 8.94 14.12 9.11
C HIS A 60 10.35 14.66 9.31
N SER A 61 10.84 15.38 8.30
CA SER A 61 12.13 16.05 8.33
C SER A 61 12.09 17.33 9.16
N MET A 62 13.24 17.73 9.71
CA MET A 62 13.41 19.03 10.38
C MET A 62 13.08 20.22 9.47
N ALA A 63 13.14 20.04 8.15
CA ALA A 63 12.78 21.05 7.16
C ALA A 63 11.26 21.16 6.88
N GLY A 64 10.41 20.42 7.57
CA GLY A 64 8.96 20.49 7.38
C GLY A 64 8.41 19.61 6.25
N HIS A 65 9.20 18.65 5.77
CA HIS A 65 8.84 17.75 4.68
C HIS A 65 8.56 16.34 5.18
N TYR A 66 7.72 15.61 4.45
CA TYR A 66 7.24 14.28 4.79
C TYR A 66 7.73 13.25 3.75
N ARG A 67 8.02 12.04 4.20
CA ARG A 67 8.34 10.89 3.32
C ARG A 67 7.80 9.59 3.90
N LEU A 68 7.79 8.53 3.12
CA LEU A 68 7.43 7.19 3.61
C LEU A 68 8.41 6.73 4.70
N GLY A 69 7.87 6.12 5.76
CA GLY A 69 8.66 5.59 6.86
C GLY A 69 9.00 4.11 6.71
N ASN A 70 10.02 3.66 7.44
CA ASN A 70 10.56 2.30 7.35
C ASN A 70 9.58 1.18 7.73
N ARG A 71 8.44 1.48 8.39
CA ARG A 71 7.42 0.47 8.71
C ARG A 71 6.83 -0.16 7.45
N LEU A 72 6.70 0.60 6.36
CA LEU A 72 6.18 0.07 5.10
C LEU A 72 7.09 -1.00 4.50
N LEU A 73 8.41 -0.81 4.57
CA LEU A 73 9.39 -1.82 4.16
C LEU A 73 9.28 -3.10 5.01
N GLN A 74 9.14 -2.96 6.33
CA GLN A 74 8.99 -4.09 7.25
C GLN A 74 7.70 -4.90 7.01
N LEU A 75 6.61 -4.22 6.63
CA LEU A 75 5.35 -4.89 6.28
C LEU A 75 5.43 -5.53 4.89
N GLY A 76 6.02 -4.84 3.92
CA GLY A 76 6.22 -5.32 2.56
C GLY A 76 7.05 -6.60 2.50
N SER A 77 8.15 -6.68 3.26
CA SER A 77 9.01 -7.88 3.30
C SER A 77 8.27 -9.12 3.80
N ARG A 78 7.33 -8.98 4.76
CA ARG A 78 6.50 -10.08 5.25
C ARG A 78 5.48 -10.58 4.23
N VAL A 79 4.95 -9.67 3.40
CA VAL A 79 4.02 -10.03 2.31
C VAL A 79 4.78 -10.69 1.16
N HIS A 80 5.92 -10.12 0.78
CA HIS A 80 6.79 -10.67 -0.27
C HIS A 80 7.22 -12.11 0.03
N GLY A 81 7.69 -12.39 1.26
CA GLY A 81 8.04 -13.76 1.68
C GLY A 81 6.87 -14.76 1.76
N ARG A 82 5.61 -14.31 1.61
CA ARG A 82 4.43 -15.20 1.45
C ARG A 82 4.15 -15.50 -0.02
N ILE A 83 4.38 -14.55 -0.92
CA ILE A 83 4.14 -14.71 -2.36
C ILE A 83 5.13 -15.71 -2.96
N GLU A 84 6.41 -15.62 -2.58
CA GLU A 84 7.47 -16.57 -2.96
C GLU A 84 7.16 -18.02 -2.53
N ARG A 85 6.33 -18.21 -1.50
CA ARG A 85 5.96 -19.54 -0.95
C ARG A 85 4.68 -20.15 -1.54
N ARG A 86 4.16 -19.62 -2.66
CA ARG A 86 3.20 -20.36 -3.49
C ARG A 86 3.99 -21.10 -4.57
N PRO A 87 4.32 -22.39 -4.36
CA PRO A 87 4.94 -23.14 -5.43
C PRO A 87 3.89 -23.27 -6.55
N LEU A 88 4.28 -22.88 -7.76
CA LEU A 88 3.50 -23.00 -8.99
C LEU A 88 3.46 -24.49 -9.39
N VAL A 89 2.85 -25.36 -8.56
CA VAL A 89 2.93 -26.84 -8.74
C VAL A 89 1.80 -27.45 -9.54
N HIS A 90 0.81 -26.68 -10.02
CA HIS A 90 -0.39 -27.29 -10.62
C HIS A 90 -0.46 -27.26 -12.16
N ALA A 91 0.61 -26.90 -12.89
CA ALA A 91 0.50 -26.69 -14.34
C ALA A 91 1.35 -27.60 -15.25
N LEU A 92 2.14 -28.56 -14.74
CA LEU A 92 3.01 -29.38 -15.60
C LEU A 92 2.84 -30.90 -15.49
N ALA A 93 1.89 -31.41 -14.72
CA ALA A 93 1.55 -32.83 -14.76
C ALA A 93 0.44 -33.09 -15.79
N THR A 94 0.75 -32.92 -17.08
CA THR A 94 0.02 -33.65 -18.12
C THR A 94 0.71 -35.02 -18.21
N PRO A 95 0.04 -36.14 -17.87
CA PRO A 95 0.65 -37.45 -18.02
C PRO A 95 0.99 -37.70 -19.50
N PRO A 96 2.16 -38.29 -19.80
CA PRO A 96 2.48 -38.73 -21.15
C PRO A 96 1.40 -39.64 -21.70
N ASP A 97 1.09 -39.38 -22.96
CA ASP A 97 0.41 -40.17 -23.97
C ASP A 97 0.72 -41.68 -23.96
N GLU A 98 0.18 -42.43 -23.00
CA GLU A 98 0.36 -43.89 -22.91
C GLU A 98 -0.78 -44.75 -23.51
N TRP A 99 -1.70 -44.20 -24.31
CA TRP A 99 -2.75 -45.01 -24.95
C TRP A 99 -2.58 -45.23 -26.47
N SER A 100 -1.40 -45.00 -27.05
CA SER A 100 -1.12 -45.23 -28.47
C SER A 100 -0.24 -46.45 -28.79
N THR A 101 -0.37 -47.54 -28.03
CA THR A 101 0.18 -48.87 -28.42
C THR A 101 -0.85 -50.00 -28.41
N ALA A 102 -2.13 -49.69 -28.22
CA ALA A 102 -3.22 -50.65 -28.41
C ALA A 102 -3.73 -50.63 -29.86
N ASN A 103 -2.88 -51.02 -30.82
CA ASN A 103 -3.35 -51.55 -32.10
C ASN A 103 -2.26 -52.45 -32.70
N GLY A 104 -2.35 -53.74 -32.40
CA GLY A 104 -1.64 -54.86 -33.00
C GLY A 104 -2.59 -56.04 -33.08
#